data_AF-A0A955N033-F1
#
_entry.id   AF-A0A955N033-F1
#
_cell.length_a   1.000
_cell.length_b   1.000
_cell.length_c   1.000
_cell.angle_alpha   90.00
_cell.angle_beta   90.00
_cell.angle_gamma   90.00
#
_symmetry.space_group_name_H-M   'P 1'
#
loop_
_entity.id
_entity.type
_entity.pdbx_description
1 polymer ?
#
loop_
_entity_poly.entity_id
_entity_poly.type
_entity_poly.pdbx_seq_one_letter_code
_entity_poly.pdbx_strand_id
1 'polypeptide(L)'
;MADLFLWIPGIRKAFPAISNLTLKATEEFNREVLDDPRVRYLSIPASSPFWSCCPLLWPTWLILQIHSGANDGQVSLESAKWGEVLFEKRADHVHLIGMRYGLNCLQRESHLDIYGRITEELSKRGF
;
A
#
# COMPACT_ATOMS: atom_id res chain seq x y z
N MET A 1 10.77 -4.02 4.20
CA MET A 1 10.13 -5.36 4.17
C MET A 1 10.71 -6.21 3.03
N ALA A 2 10.79 -5.70 1.79
CA ALA A 2 11.38 -6.43 0.67
C ALA A 2 12.83 -6.87 0.89
N ASP A 3 13.61 -6.12 1.68
CA ASP A 3 14.98 -6.47 2.05
C ASP A 3 15.10 -7.86 2.68
N LEU A 4 14.11 -8.26 3.50
CA LEU A 4 14.10 -9.56 4.18
C LEU A 4 13.96 -10.71 3.17
N PHE A 5 13.16 -10.52 2.11
CA PHE A 5 12.94 -11.54 1.10
C PHE A 5 14.16 -11.80 0.22
N LEU A 6 15.03 -10.80 0.05
CA LEU A 6 16.24 -10.95 -0.76
C LEU A 6 17.30 -11.87 -0.13
N TRP A 7 17.20 -12.17 1.17
CA TRP A 7 18.06 -13.15 1.84
C TRP A 7 17.66 -14.61 1.58
N ILE A 8 16.47 -14.86 1.02
CA ILE A 8 16.02 -16.20 0.68
C ILE A 8 16.62 -16.58 -0.69
N PRO A 9 17.43 -17.65 -0.79
CA PRO A 9 18.05 -18.06 -2.04
C PRO A 9 17.03 -18.25 -3.16
N GLY A 10 17.31 -17.65 -4.33
CA GLY A 10 16.45 -17.79 -5.51
C GLY A 10 15.25 -16.84 -5.60
N ILE A 11 14.84 -16.16 -4.51
CA ILE A 11 13.72 -15.21 -4.56
C ILE A 11 13.96 -14.09 -5.57
N ARG A 12 15.16 -13.50 -5.57
CA ARG A 12 15.49 -12.41 -6.52
C ARG A 12 15.36 -12.84 -7.98
N LYS A 13 15.67 -14.10 -8.29
CA LYS A 13 15.56 -14.64 -9.65
C LYS A 13 14.10 -14.97 -10.01
N ALA A 14 13.34 -15.51 -9.06
CA ALA A 14 11.93 -15.86 -9.26
C ALA A 14 11.02 -14.61 -9.31
N PHE A 15 11.34 -13.58 -8.53
CA PHE A 15 10.56 -12.36 -8.37
C PHE A 15 11.47 -11.12 -8.50
N PRO A 16 11.97 -10.81 -9.70
CA PRO A 16 12.92 -9.72 -9.90
C PRO A 16 12.36 -8.35 -9.49
N ALA A 17 11.04 -8.17 -9.55
CA ALA A 17 10.39 -6.93 -9.15
C ALA A 17 10.51 -6.60 -7.65
N ILE A 18 10.70 -7.60 -6.78
CA ILE A 18 10.80 -7.38 -5.32
C ILE A 18 12.01 -6.50 -4.99
N SER A 19 13.09 -6.55 -5.79
CA SER A 19 14.27 -5.71 -5.58
C SER A 19 13.96 -4.20 -5.67
N ASN A 20 12.96 -3.80 -6.45
CA ASN A 20 12.56 -2.40 -6.60
C ASN A 20 11.73 -1.88 -5.41
N LEU A 21 11.30 -2.77 -4.51
CA LEU A 21 10.47 -2.44 -3.35
C LEU A 21 11.29 -2.41 -2.04
N THR A 22 12.61 -2.50 -2.15
CA THR A 22 13.54 -2.36 -1.01
C THR A 22 13.62 -0.91 -0.57
N LEU A 23 13.89 -0.66 0.72
CA LEU A 23 14.03 0.71 1.22
C LEU A 23 15.08 1.49 0.44
N LYS A 24 16.24 0.85 0.21
CA LYS A 24 17.34 1.43 -0.58
C LYS A 24 16.89 1.81 -2.00
N ALA A 25 16.24 0.89 -2.71
CA ALA A 25 15.80 1.17 -4.08
C ALA A 25 14.75 2.30 -4.12
N THR A 26 13.82 2.33 -3.16
CA THR A 26 12.80 3.40 -3.10
C THR A 26 13.40 4.75 -2.69
N GLU A 27 14.42 4.78 -1.81
CA GLU A 27 15.14 6.01 -1.44
C GLU A 27 15.96 6.55 -2.61
N GLU A 28 16.62 5.68 -3.36
CA GLU A 28 17.32 6.05 -4.60
C GLU A 28 16.33 6.59 -5.64
N PHE A 29 15.20 5.91 -5.86
CA PHE A 29 14.14 6.36 -6.76
C PHE A 29 13.61 7.75 -6.38
N ASN A 30 13.26 7.97 -5.11
CA ASN A 30 12.73 9.25 -4.62
C ASN A 30 13.73 10.41 -4.76
N ARG A 31 15.05 10.12 -4.75
CA ARG A 31 16.08 11.13 -4.98
C ARG A 31 16.24 11.50 -6.46
N GLU A 32 16.04 10.54 -7.35
CA GLU A 32 16.30 10.70 -8.78
C GLU A 32 15.06 11.14 -9.56
N VAL A 33 13.88 10.70 -9.15
CA VAL A 33 12.60 10.98 -9.79
C VAL A 33 11.86 12.03 -8.97
N LEU A 34 11.98 13.28 -9.41
CA LEU A 34 11.36 14.43 -8.75
C LEU A 34 9.94 14.68 -9.25
N ASP A 35 9.09 15.18 -8.35
CA ASP A 35 7.73 15.60 -8.68
C ASP A 35 7.72 16.81 -9.62
N ASP A 36 6.83 16.81 -10.62
CA ASP A 36 6.61 17.97 -11.49
C ASP A 36 5.65 18.97 -10.80
N PRO A 37 6.03 20.25 -10.62
CA PRO A 37 5.19 21.24 -9.94
C PRO A 37 3.87 21.54 -10.66
N ARG A 38 3.69 21.09 -11.90
CA ARG A 38 2.46 21.23 -12.69
C ARG A 38 1.48 20.07 -12.50
N VAL A 39 1.89 19.01 -11.82
CA VAL A 39 1.08 17.81 -11.57
C VAL A 39 0.60 17.82 -10.12
N ARG A 40 -0.70 17.54 -9.91
CA ARG A 40 -1.25 17.34 -8.57
C ARG A 40 -1.13 15.86 -8.19
N TYR A 41 -0.32 15.58 -7.18
CA TYR A 41 -0.13 14.24 -6.62
C TYR A 41 -1.09 14.03 -5.45
N LEU A 42 -1.80 12.91 -5.47
CA LEU A 42 -2.83 12.56 -4.50
C LEU A 42 -2.62 11.11 -4.06
N SER A 43 -2.87 10.83 -2.77
CA SER A 43 -2.76 9.47 -2.23
C SER A 43 -3.90 9.13 -1.27
N ILE A 44 -4.16 7.83 -1.15
CA ILE A 44 -5.12 7.24 -0.20
C ILE A 44 -4.38 6.12 0.50
N PRO A 45 -3.61 6.45 1.56
CA PRO A 45 -2.88 5.44 2.31
C PRO A 45 -3.89 4.56 3.06
N ALA A 46 -3.56 3.28 3.19
CA ALA A 46 -4.44 2.32 3.83
C ALA A 46 -3.76 1.59 4.99
N SER A 47 -4.57 1.18 5.96
CA SER A 47 -4.15 0.23 6.97
C SER A 47 -5.29 -0.68 7.41
N SER A 48 -4.95 -1.87 7.87
CA SER A 48 -5.91 -2.82 8.41
C SER A 48 -5.46 -3.34 9.77
N PRO A 49 -6.38 -3.54 10.73
CA PRO A 49 -6.11 -4.41 11.87
C PRO A 49 -5.78 -5.83 11.39
N PHE A 50 -4.95 -6.53 12.16
CA PHE A 50 -4.51 -7.91 11.87
C PHE A 50 -5.67 -8.84 11.51
N TRP A 51 -6.73 -8.84 12.33
CA TRP A 51 -7.91 -9.71 12.18
C TRP A 51 -8.79 -9.38 10.98
N SER A 52 -8.60 -8.22 10.35
CA SER A 52 -9.31 -7.80 9.13
C SER A 52 -8.44 -7.90 7.88
N CYS A 53 -7.16 -8.26 8.04
CA CYS A 53 -6.20 -8.41 6.97
C CYS A 53 -6.27 -9.83 6.38
N CYS A 54 -6.11 -9.94 5.07
CA CYS A 54 -5.96 -11.20 4.35
C CYS A 54 -4.86 -12.07 5.01
N PRO A 55 -5.14 -13.34 5.36
CA PRO A 55 -4.16 -14.20 6.02
C PRO A 55 -2.85 -14.40 5.26
N LEU A 56 -2.88 -14.30 3.93
CA LEU A 56 -1.67 -14.38 3.09
C LEU A 56 -0.69 -13.23 3.35
N LEU A 57 -1.18 -12.10 3.86
CA LEU A 57 -0.40 -10.92 4.16
C LEU A 57 0.06 -10.87 5.62
N TRP A 58 -0.36 -11.80 6.49
CA TRP A 58 -0.01 -11.78 7.91
C TRP A 58 1.50 -11.75 8.20
N PRO A 59 2.36 -12.53 7.51
CA PRO A 59 3.79 -12.49 7.78
C PRO A 59 4.38 -11.10 7.55
N THR A 60 4.04 -10.47 6.42
CA THR A 60 4.52 -9.13 6.07
C THR A 60 3.84 -8.05 6.92
N TRP A 61 2.57 -8.21 7.26
CA TRP A 61 1.85 -7.34 8.19
C TRP A 61 2.54 -7.26 9.54
N LEU A 62 2.94 -8.41 10.11
CA LEU A 62 3.62 -8.47 11.42
C LEU A 62 4.98 -7.78 11.36
N ILE A 63 5.76 -8.03 10.30
CA ILE A 63 7.06 -7.38 10.10
C ILE A 63 6.88 -5.85 10.03
N LEU A 64 5.93 -5.38 9.22
CA LEU A 64 5.65 -3.96 9.07
C LEU A 64 5.12 -3.34 10.37
N GLN A 65 4.27 -4.06 11.10
CA GLN A 65 3.76 -3.60 12.39
C GLN A 65 4.89 -3.34 13.39
N ILE A 66 5.91 -4.20 13.41
CA ILE A 66 7.08 -4.05 14.29
C ILE A 66 7.98 -2.87 13.87
N HIS A 67 8.20 -2.69 12.56
CA HIS A 67 9.20 -1.73 12.06
C HIS A 67 8.63 -0.36 11.70
N SER A 68 7.35 -0.28 11.36
CA SER A 68 6.73 0.90 10.73
C SER A 68 5.30 1.18 11.21
N GLY A 69 4.75 0.35 12.10
CA GLY A 69 3.42 0.52 12.65
C GLY A 69 2.30 0.18 11.67
N ALA A 70 1.24 1.00 11.67
CA ALA A 70 0.03 0.75 10.88
C ALA A 70 0.35 0.49 9.42
N ASN A 71 -0.25 -0.57 8.85
CA ASN A 71 0.04 -1.03 7.49
C ASN A 71 -1.13 -1.82 6.90
N ASP A 72 -1.10 -2.00 5.58
CA ASP A 72 -2.11 -2.75 4.83
C ASP A 72 -1.71 -4.23 4.59
N GLY A 73 -0.61 -4.67 5.17
CA GLY A 73 -0.02 -6.00 4.98
C GLY A 73 1.15 -6.03 3.99
N GLN A 74 1.38 -4.99 3.19
CA GLN A 74 2.57 -4.88 2.31
C GLN A 74 3.28 -3.53 2.40
N VAL A 75 2.53 -2.46 2.63
CA VAL A 75 3.01 -1.08 2.68
C VAL A 75 2.57 -0.46 4.00
N SER A 76 3.47 0.27 4.67
CA SER A 76 3.10 1.03 5.86
C SER A 76 2.26 2.25 5.49
N LEU A 77 1.41 2.68 6.42
CA LEU A 77 0.54 3.84 6.24
C LEU A 77 1.35 5.09 5.88
N GLU A 78 2.49 5.31 6.54
CA GLU A 78 3.37 6.45 6.24
C GLU A 78 4.03 6.32 4.86
N SER A 79 4.51 5.14 4.49
CA SER A 79 5.14 4.92 3.18
C SER A 79 4.18 5.11 2.00
N ALA A 80 2.87 4.95 2.23
CA ALA A 80 1.86 5.11 1.20
C ALA A 80 1.42 6.58 0.97
N LYS A 81 1.90 7.52 1.78
CA LYS A 81 1.58 8.95 1.62
C LYS A 81 2.44 9.55 0.52
N TRP A 82 1.80 10.12 -0.50
CA TRP A 82 2.43 10.91 -1.56
C TRP A 82 1.52 12.09 -1.91
N GLY A 83 2.07 13.30 -1.88
CA GLY A 83 1.35 14.51 -2.22
C GLY A 83 0.27 14.81 -1.18
N GLU A 84 -0.90 15.23 -1.64
CA GLU A 84 -2.03 15.46 -0.73
C GLU A 84 -2.76 14.14 -0.44
N VAL A 85 -2.93 13.84 0.85
CA VAL A 85 -3.75 12.70 1.28
C VAL A 85 -5.22 13.07 1.19
N LEU A 86 -5.97 12.42 0.30
CA LEU A 86 -7.41 12.66 0.16
C LEU A 86 -8.18 12.18 1.39
N PHE A 87 -7.88 10.96 1.83
CA PHE A 87 -8.38 10.36 3.06
C PHE A 87 -7.57 9.09 3.35
N GLU A 88 -7.52 8.68 4.62
CA GLU A 88 -6.97 7.38 4.98
C GLU A 88 -8.05 6.30 4.89
N LYS A 89 -7.66 5.10 4.45
CA LYS A 89 -8.58 3.99 4.26
C LYS A 89 -8.31 2.85 5.24
N ARG A 90 -9.37 2.36 5.87
CA ARG A 90 -9.31 1.06 6.56
C ARG A 90 -9.52 -0.08 5.58
N ALA A 91 -8.42 -0.63 5.05
CA ALA A 91 -8.39 -1.75 4.12
C ALA A 91 -7.01 -2.42 4.14
N ASP A 92 -6.93 -3.68 3.73
CA ASP A 92 -5.66 -4.34 3.45
C ASP A 92 -5.29 -4.21 1.97
N HIS A 93 -4.06 -4.59 1.63
CA HIS A 93 -3.46 -4.34 0.33
C HIS A 93 -4.27 -4.93 -0.83
N VAL A 94 -4.81 -6.14 -0.64
CA VAL A 94 -5.54 -6.86 -1.69
C VAL A 94 -7.01 -6.42 -1.75
N HIS A 95 -7.58 -5.94 -0.63
CA HIS A 95 -8.91 -5.36 -0.60
C HIS A 95 -9.01 -4.07 -1.43
N LEU A 96 -7.95 -3.26 -1.48
CA LEU A 96 -7.90 -2.03 -2.29
C LEU A 96 -8.18 -2.28 -3.78
N ILE A 97 -7.78 -3.46 -4.29
CA ILE A 97 -7.97 -3.87 -5.70
C ILE A 97 -9.11 -4.88 -5.87
N GLY A 98 -9.96 -5.04 -4.85
CA GLY A 98 -11.16 -5.88 -4.91
C GLY A 98 -10.95 -7.37 -4.67
N MET A 99 -9.73 -7.78 -4.35
CA MET A 99 -9.45 -9.17 -4.00
C MET A 99 -9.85 -9.44 -2.55
N ARG A 100 -10.79 -10.37 -2.38
CA ARG A 100 -11.33 -10.78 -1.08
C ARG A 100 -10.97 -12.23 -0.81
N TYR A 101 -10.00 -12.44 0.07
CA TYR A 101 -9.53 -13.75 0.52
C TYR A 101 -9.52 -13.84 2.05
N GLY A 102 -10.22 -14.84 2.58
CA GLY A 102 -10.25 -15.11 4.01
C GLY A 102 -10.98 -14.01 4.79
N LEU A 103 -10.33 -13.46 5.82
CA LEU A 103 -10.98 -12.56 6.79
C LEU A 103 -11.32 -11.18 6.22
N ASN A 104 -10.65 -10.74 5.16
CA ASN A 104 -10.96 -9.44 4.55
C ASN A 104 -12.30 -9.45 3.79
N CYS A 105 -12.90 -10.63 3.52
CA CYS A 105 -14.27 -10.76 3.02
C CYS A 105 -15.31 -10.14 3.96
N LEU A 106 -14.98 -10.02 5.26
CA LEU A 106 -15.85 -9.43 6.28
C LEU A 106 -15.91 -7.89 6.20
N GLN A 107 -15.02 -7.27 5.42
CA GLN A 107 -15.07 -5.84 5.18
C GLN A 107 -16.33 -5.50 4.36
N ARG A 108 -17.17 -4.62 4.93
CA ARG A 108 -18.47 -4.25 4.34
C ARG A 108 -18.31 -3.49 3.03
N GLU A 109 -17.43 -2.51 3.02
CA GLU A 109 -17.23 -1.62 1.87
C GLU A 109 -16.46 -2.34 0.76
N SER A 110 -16.95 -2.25 -0.47
CA SER A 110 -16.28 -2.77 -1.67
C SER A 110 -15.17 -1.83 -2.12
N HIS A 111 -14.23 -2.35 -2.91
CA HIS A 111 -13.23 -1.51 -3.57
C HIS A 111 -13.89 -0.48 -4.50
N LEU A 112 -15.04 -0.80 -5.11
CA LEU A 112 -15.80 0.14 -5.95
C LEU A 112 -16.35 1.32 -5.15
N ASP A 113 -16.76 1.11 -3.91
CA ASP A 113 -17.18 2.21 -3.01
C ASP A 113 -16.00 3.13 -2.70
N ILE A 114 -14.80 2.55 -2.53
CA ILE A 114 -13.56 3.32 -2.36
C ILE A 114 -13.35 4.19 -3.61
N TYR A 115 -13.32 3.60 -4.81
CA TYR A 115 -13.14 4.34 -6.06
C TYR A 115 -14.25 5.38 -6.29
N GLY A 116 -15.50 5.07 -5.94
CA GLY A 116 -16.61 6.03 -5.99
C GLY A 116 -16.30 7.27 -5.16
N ARG A 117 -15.86 7.09 -3.91
CA ARG A 117 -15.42 8.20 -3.06
C ARG A 117 -14.23 8.96 -3.64
N ILE A 118 -13.27 8.29 -4.28
CA ILE A 118 -12.16 8.97 -4.98
C ILE A 118 -12.73 9.88 -6.06
N THR A 119 -13.61 9.37 -6.91
CA THR A 119 -14.19 10.15 -8.01
C THR A 119 -15.00 11.34 -7.50
N GLU A 120 -15.73 11.19 -6.40
CA GLU A 120 -16.45 12.29 -5.75
C GLU A 120 -15.49 13.37 -5.23
N GLU A 121 -14.40 12.98 -4.55
CA GLU A 121 -13.41 13.92 -4.04
C GLU A 121 -12.68 14.65 -5.19
N LEU A 122 -12.32 13.95 -6.26
CA LEU A 122 -11.73 14.55 -7.45
C LEU A 122 -12.69 15.53 -8.13
N SER A 123 -13.96 15.15 -8.28
CA SER A 123 -14.98 16.02 -8.89
C SER A 123 -15.18 17.32 -8.11
N LYS A 124 -15.24 17.26 -6.77
CA LYS A 124 -15.33 18.46 -5.90
C LYS A 124 -14.14 19.42 -6.07
N ARG A 125 -12.99 18.89 -6.48
CA ARG A 125 -11.73 19.63 -6.67
C ARG A 125 -11.53 20.11 -8.10
N GLY A 126 -12.51 19.89 -8.99
CA GLY A 126 -12.47 20.34 -10.38
C GLY A 126 -11.47 19.59 -11.24
N PHE A 127 -11.27 18.30 -10.97
CA PHE A 127 -10.64 17.37 -11.91
C PHE A 127 -11.67 16.82 -12.91
#